data_AF-A0A6V7B783-F1
#
_entry.id   AF-A0A6V7B783-F1
#
_cell.length_a   1.000
_cell.length_b   1.000
_cell.length_c   1.000
_cell.angle_alpha   90.00
_cell.angle_beta   90.00
_cell.angle_gamma   90.00
#
_symmetry.space_group_name_H-M   'P 1'
#
loop_
_entity.id
_entity.type
_entity.pdbx_description
1 polymer ?
#
loop_
_entity_poly.entity_id
_entity_poly.type
_entity_poly.pdbx_seq_one_letter_code
_entity_poly.pdbx_strand_id
1 'polypeptide(L)'
;MEINNLPHLVRSYDTRLNNLNLRCYDSPHEFVQDLHRWRKTGLPCRAVVRLDEEAGRWHRVAFDVRNHESGHTSIIALEPASALNPQHMPGFVKMRQNLATQFGKNISFAVIEAEAQKSKDDCVLFSLDYALAAYQERNSFDEWHKDLRKKGKIQKMRPQNSYLMGLGVYVLCGIDLLPANFYKHAHSRRTIDQLDAAQPGASDTDVRSGRSARYKESLSSRLEQFRVEREKSYSISIEASRARKIRHALES
;
A
#
# COMPACT_ATOMS: atom_id res chain seq x y z
N MET A 1 -16.55 -9.75 -6.66
CA MET A 1 -16.72 -10.32 -5.30
C MET A 1 -15.97 -9.50 -4.24
N GLU A 2 -14.67 -9.21 -4.42
CA GLU A 2 -13.87 -8.48 -3.42
C GLU A 2 -14.29 -7.03 -3.23
N ILE A 3 -14.61 -6.33 -4.32
CA ILE A 3 -15.04 -4.93 -4.29
C ILE A 3 -16.24 -4.74 -3.35
N ASN A 4 -17.29 -5.58 -3.50
CA ASN A 4 -18.51 -5.47 -2.70
C ASN A 4 -18.32 -5.86 -1.23
N ASN A 5 -17.28 -6.64 -0.91
CA ASN A 5 -17.04 -7.15 0.46
C ASN A 5 -15.91 -6.41 1.18
N LEU A 6 -15.21 -5.48 0.52
CA LEU A 6 -14.10 -4.74 1.10
C LEU A 6 -14.46 -4.04 2.43
N PRO A 7 -15.63 -3.40 2.60
CA PRO A 7 -16.01 -2.80 3.89
C PRO A 7 -16.05 -3.80 5.05
N HIS A 8 -16.52 -5.03 4.81
CA HIS A 8 -16.56 -6.09 5.81
C HIS A 8 -15.15 -6.58 6.17
N LEU A 9 -14.30 -6.77 5.16
CA LEU A 9 -12.90 -7.15 5.36
C LEU A 9 -12.18 -6.08 6.20
N VAL A 10 -12.28 -4.81 5.81
CA VAL A 10 -11.69 -3.67 6.52
C VAL A 10 -12.13 -3.64 7.98
N ARG A 11 -13.45 -3.73 8.22
CA ARG A 11 -14.01 -3.70 9.57
C ARG A 11 -13.44 -4.81 10.45
N SER A 12 -13.35 -6.04 9.95
CA SER A 12 -12.83 -7.17 10.73
C SER A 12 -11.39 -6.95 11.22
N TYR A 13 -10.56 -6.26 10.43
CA TYR A 13 -9.19 -5.96 10.84
C TYR A 13 -9.11 -4.75 11.78
N ASP A 14 -9.91 -3.70 11.51
CA ASP A 14 -9.90 -2.48 12.31
C ASP A 14 -10.42 -2.70 13.74
N THR A 15 -11.44 -3.55 13.91
CA THR A 15 -11.96 -3.90 15.25
C THR A 15 -10.97 -4.67 16.12
N ARG A 16 -10.07 -5.43 15.48
CA ARG A 16 -9.13 -6.32 16.17
C ARG A 16 -7.77 -5.65 16.44
N LEU A 17 -7.30 -4.83 15.51
CA LEU A 17 -5.95 -4.25 15.56
C LEU A 17 -5.99 -2.83 16.10
N ASN A 18 -5.60 -2.66 17.36
CA ASN A 18 -5.54 -1.36 18.01
C ASN A 18 -4.70 -0.35 17.21
N ASN A 19 -5.26 0.84 17.01
CA ASN A 19 -4.63 1.95 16.29
C ASN A 19 -4.29 1.65 14.81
N LEU A 20 -4.96 0.65 14.22
CA LEU A 20 -4.89 0.44 12.77
C LEU A 20 -5.58 1.61 12.04
N ASN A 21 -6.79 1.96 12.47
CA ASN A 21 -7.66 2.98 11.87
C ASN A 21 -7.78 2.80 10.36
N LEU A 22 -8.15 1.59 9.95
CA LEU A 22 -8.31 1.21 8.56
C LEU A 22 -9.68 1.60 8.03
N ARG A 23 -9.70 2.22 6.85
CA ARG A 23 -10.91 2.63 6.14
C ARG A 23 -10.86 2.19 4.67
N CYS A 24 -12.00 2.23 4.00
CA CYS A 24 -12.07 2.09 2.56
C CYS A 24 -12.96 3.18 1.96
N TYR A 25 -12.62 3.60 0.74
CA TYR A 25 -13.33 4.64 0.01
C TYR A 25 -13.51 4.22 -1.44
N ASP A 26 -14.70 4.49 -1.98
CA ASP A 26 -15.07 4.12 -3.35
C ASP A 26 -14.84 5.26 -4.34
N SER A 27 -14.40 6.43 -3.85
CA SER A 27 -13.90 7.51 -4.69
C SER A 27 -12.76 8.31 -4.02
N PRO A 28 -11.92 8.99 -4.82
CA PRO A 28 -11.00 10.00 -4.32
C PRO A 28 -11.68 11.10 -3.53
N HIS A 29 -12.89 11.51 -3.96
CA HIS A 29 -13.64 12.58 -3.34
C HIS A 29 -14.05 12.25 -1.90
N GLU A 30 -14.60 11.06 -1.66
CA GLU A 30 -14.96 10.58 -0.32
C GLU A 30 -13.76 10.57 0.61
N PHE A 31 -12.61 10.06 0.13
CA PHE A 31 -11.38 10.04 0.90
C PHE A 31 -10.93 11.45 1.29
N VAL A 32 -10.89 12.39 0.34
CA VAL A 32 -10.45 13.77 0.57
C VAL A 32 -11.39 14.51 1.55
N GLN A 33 -12.71 14.33 1.41
CA GLN A 33 -13.69 14.92 2.31
C GLN A 33 -13.54 14.38 3.74
N ASP A 34 -13.43 13.07 3.91
CA ASP A 34 -13.29 12.47 5.23
C ASP A 34 -11.95 12.82 5.87
N LEU A 35 -10.85 12.83 5.09
CA LEU A 35 -9.55 13.28 5.56
C LEU A 35 -9.60 14.73 6.07
N HIS A 36 -10.34 15.60 5.40
CA HIS A 36 -10.50 16.99 5.82
C HIS A 36 -11.21 17.10 7.19
N ARG A 37 -12.16 16.20 7.48
CA ARG A 37 -12.91 16.15 8.75
C ARG A 37 -12.13 15.47 9.87
N TRP A 38 -11.44 14.36 9.56
CA TRP A 38 -10.79 13.47 10.52
C TRP A 38 -9.40 13.97 10.98
N ARG A 39 -9.14 15.28 11.11
CA ARG A 39 -7.83 15.85 11.47
C ARG A 39 -7.38 15.58 12.93
N LYS A 40 -7.37 14.32 13.36
CA LYS A 40 -6.88 13.85 14.66
C LYS A 40 -5.37 13.66 14.57
N THR A 41 -4.63 14.46 15.33
CA THR A 41 -3.17 14.37 15.46
C THR A 41 -2.79 13.16 16.32
N GLY A 42 -1.59 12.61 16.09
CA GLY A 42 -1.07 11.47 16.85
C GLY A 42 -1.73 10.12 16.56
N LEU A 43 -2.80 10.10 15.76
CA LEU A 43 -3.49 8.87 15.35
C LEU A 43 -3.23 8.61 13.85
N PRO A 44 -2.49 7.54 13.50
CA PRO A 44 -2.35 7.07 12.12
C PRO A 44 -3.70 6.69 11.50
N CYS A 45 -3.87 6.86 10.18
CA CYS A 45 -4.96 6.23 9.42
C CYS A 45 -4.36 5.45 8.25
N ARG A 46 -4.95 4.29 7.96
CA ARG A 46 -4.73 3.59 6.71
C ARG A 46 -6.01 3.52 5.92
N ALA A 47 -5.92 3.63 4.61
CA ALA A 47 -7.08 3.58 3.75
C ALA A 47 -6.82 2.71 2.53
N VAL A 48 -7.83 1.98 2.08
CA VAL A 48 -7.87 1.41 0.72
C VAL A 48 -8.75 2.32 -0.13
N VAL A 49 -8.14 3.01 -1.10
CA VAL A 49 -8.79 4.09 -1.84
C VAL A 49 -8.86 3.73 -3.32
N ARG A 50 -10.05 3.86 -3.92
CA ARG A 50 -10.19 3.81 -5.37
C ARG A 50 -9.68 5.12 -5.97
N LEU A 51 -8.75 5.05 -6.93
CA LEU A 51 -8.14 6.24 -7.54
C LEU A 51 -8.95 6.82 -8.71
N ASP A 52 -9.69 5.98 -9.42
CA ASP A 52 -10.44 6.37 -10.61
C ASP A 52 -11.94 6.41 -10.32
N GLU A 53 -12.62 7.44 -10.82
CA GLU A 53 -14.08 7.56 -10.77
C GLU A 53 -14.75 7.04 -12.05
N GLU A 54 -13.96 6.83 -13.11
CA GLU A 54 -14.45 6.33 -14.40
C GLU A 54 -15.06 4.92 -14.26
N ALA A 55 -16.24 4.73 -14.85
CA ALA A 55 -16.90 3.44 -14.90
C ALA A 55 -15.99 2.41 -15.59
N GLY A 56 -15.83 1.24 -14.97
CA GLY A 56 -14.95 0.17 -15.48
C GLY A 56 -13.49 0.28 -15.04
N ARG A 57 -13.04 1.39 -14.45
CA ARG A 57 -11.72 1.49 -13.81
C ARG A 57 -11.84 1.28 -12.31
N TRP A 58 -11.37 0.11 -11.86
CA TRP A 58 -11.50 -0.35 -10.47
C TRP A 58 -10.16 -0.45 -9.75
N HIS A 59 -9.26 0.51 -10.02
CA HIS A 59 -7.94 0.51 -9.40
C HIS A 59 -7.97 1.05 -7.98
N ARG A 60 -7.45 0.27 -7.03
CA ARG A 60 -7.34 0.63 -5.62
C ARG A 60 -5.91 0.55 -5.17
N VAL A 61 -5.55 1.46 -4.26
CA VAL A 61 -4.24 1.56 -3.64
C VAL A 61 -4.39 1.72 -2.15
N ALA A 62 -3.33 1.41 -1.40
CA ALA A 62 -3.30 1.65 0.04
C ALA A 62 -2.71 3.03 0.32
N PHE A 63 -3.31 3.81 1.20
CA PHE A 63 -2.75 5.04 1.73
C PHE A 63 -2.40 4.84 3.20
N ASP A 64 -1.20 5.25 3.60
CA ASP A 64 -0.82 5.47 5.00
C ASP A 64 -0.78 6.98 5.24
N VAL A 65 -1.46 7.44 6.30
CA VAL A 65 -1.74 8.87 6.54
C VAL A 65 -1.31 9.26 7.95
N ARG A 66 -0.67 10.44 8.07
CA ARG A 66 -0.36 11.09 9.35
C ARG A 66 -0.82 12.55 9.33
N ASN A 67 -1.63 12.90 10.32
CA ASN A 67 -1.92 14.29 10.66
C ASN A 67 -0.92 14.78 11.71
N HIS A 68 -0.33 15.94 11.48
CA HIS A 68 0.71 16.52 12.34
C HIS A 68 0.16 17.70 13.13
N GLU A 69 0.71 17.94 14.32
CA GLU A 69 0.31 19.04 15.22
C GLU A 69 0.36 20.43 14.56
N SER A 70 1.23 20.61 13.57
CA SER A 70 1.29 21.86 12.78
C SER A 70 0.13 22.05 11.80
N GLY A 71 -0.87 21.18 11.81
CA GLY A 71 -1.98 21.18 10.83
C GLY A 71 -1.61 20.62 9.45
N HIS A 72 -0.36 20.17 9.28
CA HIS A 72 0.11 19.52 8.04
C HIS A 72 -0.35 18.07 8.00
N THR A 73 -0.66 17.55 6.81
CA THR A 73 -0.96 16.13 6.58
C THR A 73 0.10 15.52 5.66
N SER A 74 0.62 14.34 5.96
CA SER A 74 1.43 13.60 4.98
C SER A 74 0.77 12.27 4.65
N ILE A 75 0.80 11.93 3.36
CA ILE A 75 0.22 10.72 2.79
C ILE A 75 1.30 9.99 2.00
N ILE A 76 1.41 8.69 2.24
CA ILE A 76 2.20 7.76 1.46
C ILE A 76 1.22 6.81 0.79
N ALA A 77 1.10 6.90 -0.53
CA ALA A 77 0.39 5.94 -1.35
C ALA A 77 1.29 4.74 -1.65
N LEU A 78 0.74 3.54 -1.54
CA LEU A 78 1.43 2.28 -1.76
C LEU A 78 0.75 1.59 -2.94
N GLU A 79 1.43 1.58 -4.07
CA GLU A 79 1.00 0.98 -5.32
C GLU A 79 1.59 -0.43 -5.45
N PRO A 80 0.78 -1.49 -5.38
CA PRO A 80 1.29 -2.85 -5.48
C PRO A 80 1.80 -3.21 -6.88
N ALA A 81 1.27 -2.59 -7.93
CA ALA A 81 1.70 -2.78 -9.31
C ALA A 81 2.70 -1.68 -9.71
N SER A 82 2.53 -1.07 -10.89
CA SER A 82 3.32 0.07 -11.34
C SER A 82 2.46 1.34 -11.35
N ALA A 83 2.94 2.37 -10.67
CA ALA A 83 2.34 3.71 -10.65
C ALA A 83 2.59 4.47 -11.95
N LEU A 84 3.59 4.03 -12.73
CA LEU A 84 3.91 4.57 -14.06
C LEU A 84 3.08 3.95 -15.18
N ASN A 85 2.21 2.97 -14.88
CA ASN A 85 1.26 2.44 -15.85
C ASN A 85 0.33 3.55 -16.36
N PRO A 86 0.24 3.81 -17.68
CA PRO A 86 -0.63 4.86 -18.24
C PRO A 86 -2.11 4.76 -17.83
N GLN A 87 -2.60 3.58 -17.43
CA GLN A 87 -3.97 3.38 -16.97
C GLN A 87 -4.21 3.89 -15.54
N HIS A 88 -3.19 3.84 -14.68
CA HIS A 88 -3.29 4.16 -13.24
C HIS A 88 -2.67 5.52 -12.89
N MET A 89 -1.63 5.92 -13.63
CA MET A 89 -0.91 7.18 -13.46
C MET A 89 -1.84 8.41 -13.39
N PRO A 90 -2.89 8.55 -14.23
CA PRO A 90 -3.81 9.69 -14.15
C PRO A 90 -4.52 9.80 -12.79
N GLY A 91 -4.84 8.67 -12.15
CA GLY A 91 -5.49 8.64 -10.84
C GLY A 91 -4.64 9.28 -9.74
N PHE A 92 -3.32 9.05 -9.75
CA PHE A 92 -2.41 9.70 -8.80
C PHE A 92 -2.29 11.21 -9.02
N VAL A 93 -2.26 11.65 -10.27
CA VAL A 93 -2.22 13.08 -10.61
C VAL A 93 -3.51 13.77 -10.15
N LYS A 94 -4.68 13.17 -10.45
CA LYS A 94 -5.98 13.69 -10.01
C LYS A 94 -6.10 13.72 -8.48
N MET A 95 -5.67 12.66 -7.79
CA MET A 95 -5.61 12.63 -6.32
C MET A 95 -4.74 13.78 -5.79
N ARG A 96 -3.53 13.98 -6.34
CA ARG A 96 -2.64 15.07 -5.93
C ARG A 96 -3.26 16.45 -6.13
N GLN A 97 -3.98 16.66 -7.23
CA GLN A 97 -4.71 17.90 -7.50
C GLN A 97 -5.84 18.12 -6.49
N ASN A 98 -6.68 17.11 -6.24
CA ASN A 98 -7.76 17.18 -5.24
C ASN A 98 -7.23 17.53 -3.85
N LEU A 99 -6.11 16.90 -3.44
CA LEU A 99 -5.43 17.21 -2.18
C LEU A 99 -4.88 18.64 -2.17
N ALA A 100 -4.31 19.13 -3.28
CA ALA A 100 -3.84 20.51 -3.40
C ALA A 100 -4.98 21.51 -3.20
N THR A 101 -6.13 21.27 -3.84
CA THR A 101 -7.31 22.13 -3.76
C THR A 101 -7.85 22.18 -2.34
N GLN A 102 -7.93 21.03 -1.64
CA GLN A 102 -8.52 20.97 -0.30
C GLN A 102 -7.57 21.42 0.82
N PHE A 103 -6.26 21.20 0.68
CA PHE A 103 -5.29 21.42 1.78
C PHE A 103 -4.22 22.47 1.46
N GLY A 104 -4.13 22.97 0.22
CA GLY A 104 -3.12 23.92 -0.20
C GLY A 104 -1.70 23.37 -0.01
N LYS A 105 -0.87 24.13 0.70
CA LYS A 105 0.53 23.76 1.01
C LYS A 105 0.65 22.85 2.24
N ASN A 106 -0.42 22.65 3.01
CA ASN A 106 -0.41 21.87 4.26
C ASN A 106 -0.57 20.37 4.01
N ILE A 107 -0.10 19.88 2.86
CA ILE A 107 -0.15 18.47 2.50
C ILE A 107 1.10 18.01 1.75
N SER A 108 1.64 16.87 2.13
CA SER A 108 2.69 16.14 1.40
C SER A 108 2.12 14.82 0.87
N PHE A 109 2.44 14.49 -0.38
CA PHE A 109 1.97 13.27 -1.04
C PHE A 109 3.13 12.60 -1.77
N ALA A 110 3.37 11.32 -1.48
CA ALA A 110 4.32 10.48 -2.19
C ALA A 110 3.67 9.16 -2.57
N VAL A 111 4.17 8.53 -3.63
CA VAL A 111 3.75 7.22 -4.11
C VAL A 111 4.95 6.30 -4.05
N ILE A 112 4.81 5.11 -3.47
CA ILE A 112 5.81 4.06 -3.49
C ILE A 112 5.22 2.92 -4.33
N GLU A 113 5.84 2.61 -5.47
CA GLU A 113 5.44 1.47 -6.30
C GLU A 113 6.29 0.24 -6.00
N ALA A 114 5.66 -0.91 -5.79
CA ALA A 114 6.35 -2.13 -5.41
C ALA A 114 6.56 -3.11 -6.56
N GLU A 115 5.77 -3.00 -7.63
CA GLU A 115 5.73 -3.97 -8.73
C GLU A 115 5.57 -5.44 -8.28
N ALA A 116 5.01 -5.69 -7.10
CA ALA A 116 4.76 -7.03 -6.56
C ALA A 116 3.56 -7.70 -7.25
N GLN A 117 2.53 -6.91 -7.57
CA GLN A 117 1.34 -7.36 -8.28
C GLN A 117 1.59 -7.39 -9.78
N LYS A 118 1.31 -8.53 -10.42
CA LYS A 118 1.35 -8.70 -11.89
C LYS A 118 -0.02 -8.96 -12.52
N SER A 119 -1.03 -9.27 -11.72
CA SER A 119 -2.42 -9.46 -12.18
C SER A 119 -3.14 -8.13 -12.29
N LYS A 120 -4.27 -8.11 -13.03
CA LYS A 120 -5.13 -6.94 -13.16
C LYS A 120 -6.16 -6.81 -12.03
N ASP A 121 -6.50 -7.92 -11.39
CA ASP A 121 -7.72 -8.02 -10.57
C ASP A 121 -7.47 -8.08 -9.05
N ASP A 122 -6.22 -8.23 -8.60
CA ASP A 122 -5.91 -8.39 -7.17
C ASP A 122 -5.63 -7.08 -6.42
N CYS A 123 -5.80 -5.92 -7.05
CA CYS A 123 -5.43 -4.61 -6.48
C CYS A 123 -6.11 -4.33 -5.13
N VAL A 124 -7.34 -4.79 -4.93
CA VAL A 124 -8.09 -4.66 -3.67
C VAL A 124 -7.36 -5.37 -2.54
N LEU A 125 -6.94 -6.62 -2.77
CA LEU A 125 -6.35 -7.48 -1.75
C LEU A 125 -4.90 -7.11 -1.47
N PHE A 126 -4.14 -6.78 -2.51
CA PHE A 126 -2.80 -6.23 -2.31
C PHE A 126 -2.84 -4.93 -1.52
N SER A 127 -3.76 -4.02 -1.84
CA SER A 127 -3.90 -2.75 -1.10
C SER A 127 -4.28 -2.98 0.37
N LEU A 128 -5.19 -3.92 0.62
CA LEU A 128 -5.52 -4.29 1.99
C LEU A 128 -4.32 -4.89 2.73
N ASP A 129 -3.54 -5.78 2.09
CA ASP A 129 -2.32 -6.32 2.67
C ASP A 129 -1.24 -5.25 2.88
N TYR A 130 -1.15 -4.25 2.01
CA TYR A 130 -0.19 -3.14 2.11
C TYR A 130 -0.55 -2.19 3.25
N ALA A 131 -1.84 -1.90 3.46
CA ALA A 131 -2.31 -1.15 4.62
C ALA A 131 -1.97 -1.88 5.93
N LEU A 132 -2.14 -3.21 5.97
CA LEU A 132 -1.77 -4.03 7.13
C LEU A 132 -0.26 -4.12 7.34
N ALA A 133 0.53 -4.19 6.26
CA ALA A 133 1.99 -4.16 6.32
C ALA A 133 2.49 -2.80 6.82
N ALA A 134 1.91 -1.68 6.37
CA ALA A 134 2.23 -0.34 6.89
C ALA A 134 1.91 -0.18 8.38
N TYR A 135 0.95 -0.93 8.92
CA TYR A 135 0.71 -1.02 10.36
C TYR A 135 1.78 -1.82 11.10
N GLN A 136 2.22 -2.94 10.53
CA GLN A 136 3.29 -3.76 11.10
C GLN A 136 4.61 -3.00 11.10
N GLU A 137 4.92 -2.30 10.01
CA GLU A 137 6.12 -1.50 9.77
C GLU A 137 5.99 -0.02 10.19
N ARG A 138 5.03 0.28 11.08
CA ARG A 138 4.65 1.68 11.42
C ARG A 138 5.80 2.59 11.82
N ASN A 139 6.84 2.05 12.46
CA ASN A 139 8.01 2.84 12.86
C ASN A 139 8.76 3.41 11.64
N SER A 140 8.94 2.61 10.59
CA SER A 140 9.56 3.06 9.33
C SER A 140 8.71 4.11 8.64
N PHE A 141 7.38 3.88 8.59
CA PHE A 141 6.43 4.85 8.04
C PHE A 141 6.42 6.17 8.82
N ASP A 142 6.51 6.14 10.14
CA ASP A 142 6.54 7.34 10.97
C ASP A 142 7.76 8.21 10.65
N GLU A 143 8.93 7.61 10.41
CA GLU A 143 10.12 8.35 9.95
C GLU A 143 9.94 8.92 8.53
N TRP A 144 9.38 8.15 7.60
CA TRP A 144 9.10 8.65 6.25
C TRP A 144 8.08 9.79 6.24
N HIS A 145 7.06 9.71 7.08
CA HIS A 145 6.08 10.79 7.25
C HIS A 145 6.70 12.05 7.87
N LYS A 146 7.65 11.91 8.82
CA LYS A 146 8.42 13.03 9.36
C LYS A 146 9.29 13.69 8.28
N ASP A 147 9.96 12.89 7.45
CA ASP A 147 10.76 13.36 6.33
C ASP A 147 9.90 14.10 5.29
N LEU A 148 8.78 13.51 4.87
CA LEU A 148 7.86 14.13 3.91
C LEU A 148 7.30 15.45 4.42
N ARG A 149 6.98 15.55 5.71
CA ARG A 149 6.53 16.81 6.31
C ARG A 149 7.65 17.86 6.30
N LYS A 150 8.85 17.50 6.77
CA LYS A 150 9.95 18.46 6.99
C LYS A 150 10.64 18.88 5.69
N LYS A 151 10.79 17.96 4.74
CA LYS A 151 11.66 18.10 3.57
C LYS A 151 10.91 18.00 2.24
N GLY A 152 9.61 17.65 2.26
CA GLY A 152 8.84 17.37 1.04
C GLY A 152 9.23 16.07 0.32
N LYS A 153 10.13 15.26 0.89
CA LYS A 153 10.64 14.01 0.31
C LYS A 153 11.08 13.05 1.41
N ILE A 154 11.07 11.75 1.11
CA ILE A 154 11.71 10.72 1.95
C ILE A 154 13.22 10.81 1.78
N GLN A 155 13.99 10.76 2.87
CA GLN A 155 15.45 10.95 2.81
C GLN A 155 16.12 9.84 1.98
N LYS A 156 17.19 10.22 1.24
CA LYS A 156 17.97 9.36 0.33
C LYS A 156 17.22 8.81 -0.88
N MET A 157 15.92 9.10 -1.01
CA MET A 157 15.12 8.67 -2.15
C MET A 157 15.13 9.71 -3.27
N ARG A 158 15.11 9.24 -4.52
CA ARG A 158 14.95 10.05 -5.72
C ARG A 158 13.67 9.63 -6.45
N PRO A 159 12.86 10.58 -6.95
CA PRO A 159 11.71 10.23 -7.77
C PRO A 159 12.13 9.51 -9.06
N GLN A 160 11.39 8.49 -9.46
CA GLN A 160 11.64 7.73 -10.69
C GLN A 160 11.28 8.52 -11.96
N ASN A 161 10.41 9.53 -11.85
CA ASN A 161 9.88 10.27 -12.99
C ASN A 161 9.83 11.79 -12.70
N SER A 162 10.61 12.56 -13.46
CA SER A 162 10.71 14.01 -13.30
C SER A 162 9.46 14.77 -13.75
N TYR A 163 8.74 14.25 -14.74
CA TYR A 163 7.48 14.82 -15.22
C TYR A 163 6.40 14.75 -14.12
N LEU A 164 6.20 13.57 -13.52
CA LEU A 164 5.26 13.40 -12.41
C LEU A 164 5.66 14.23 -11.18
N MET A 165 6.97 14.34 -10.90
CA MET A 165 7.47 15.23 -9.85
C MET A 165 7.07 16.69 -10.13
N GLY A 166 7.14 17.15 -11.38
CA GLY A 166 6.66 18.49 -11.78
C GLY A 166 5.17 18.72 -11.54
N LEU A 167 4.37 17.64 -11.56
CA LEU A 167 2.94 17.64 -11.20
C LEU A 167 2.71 17.43 -9.69
N GLY A 168 3.77 17.41 -8.89
CA GLY A 168 3.71 17.21 -7.44
C GLY A 168 3.45 15.77 -7.00
N VAL A 169 3.62 14.79 -7.89
CA VAL A 169 3.50 13.35 -7.60
C VAL A 169 4.90 12.74 -7.50
N TYR A 170 5.33 12.42 -6.28
CA TYR A 170 6.66 11.88 -6.01
C TYR A 170 6.63 10.35 -6.01
N VAL A 171 6.86 9.74 -7.18
CA VAL A 171 6.89 8.27 -7.34
C VAL A 171 8.27 7.72 -6.98
N LEU A 172 8.31 6.78 -6.03
CA LEU A 172 9.52 6.17 -5.49
C LEU A 172 9.53 4.67 -5.79
N CYS A 173 10.73 4.15 -6.06
CA CYS A 173 10.97 2.72 -6.23
C CYS A 173 10.84 2.01 -4.87
N GLY A 174 9.84 1.14 -4.75
CA GLY A 174 9.60 0.37 -3.54
C GLY A 174 10.67 -0.68 -3.27
N ILE A 175 11.39 -1.17 -4.29
CA ILE A 175 12.49 -2.14 -4.12
C ILE A 175 13.62 -1.56 -3.29
N ASP A 176 13.82 -0.24 -3.31
CA ASP A 176 14.87 0.45 -2.57
C ASP A 176 14.45 0.83 -1.13
N LEU A 177 13.18 0.62 -0.77
CA LEU A 177 12.59 1.25 0.42
C LEU A 177 11.67 0.33 1.25
N LEU A 178 10.76 -0.40 0.60
CA LEU A 178 9.76 -1.21 1.29
C LEU A 178 10.40 -2.46 1.91
N PRO A 179 10.07 -2.79 3.17
CA PRO A 179 10.49 -4.05 3.79
C PRO A 179 9.96 -5.28 3.06
N ALA A 180 10.64 -6.42 3.24
CA ALA A 180 10.30 -7.73 2.68
C ALA A 180 8.82 -8.14 2.86
N ASN A 181 8.17 -7.70 3.93
CA ASN A 181 6.76 -8.00 4.22
C ASN A 181 5.78 -7.48 3.15
N PHE A 182 6.13 -6.42 2.41
CA PHE A 182 5.35 -5.92 1.27
C PHE A 182 5.43 -6.82 0.03
N TYR A 183 6.35 -7.79 0.02
CA TYR A 183 6.61 -8.67 -1.11
C TYR A 183 6.20 -10.12 -0.86
N LYS A 184 5.66 -10.45 0.31
CA LYS A 184 5.21 -11.82 0.67
C LYS A 184 4.12 -12.41 -0.24
N HIS A 185 3.47 -11.55 -1.03
CA HIS A 185 2.45 -11.89 -2.01
C HIS A 185 2.89 -11.57 -3.45
N ALA A 186 4.16 -11.22 -3.67
CA ALA A 186 4.66 -10.93 -5.01
C ALA A 186 4.39 -12.12 -5.95
N HIS A 187 3.94 -11.83 -7.18
CA HIS A 187 3.59 -12.90 -8.13
C HIS A 187 4.82 -13.52 -8.79
N SER A 188 5.96 -12.85 -8.78
CA SER A 188 7.13 -13.24 -9.58
C SER A 188 8.40 -13.39 -8.74
N ARG A 189 9.16 -14.45 -9.04
CA ARG A 189 10.51 -14.69 -8.50
C ARG A 189 11.45 -13.53 -8.80
N ARG A 190 11.39 -13.00 -10.02
CA ARG A 190 12.15 -11.82 -10.45
C ARG A 190 11.99 -10.62 -9.49
N THR A 191 10.77 -10.33 -9.01
CA THR A 191 10.56 -9.24 -8.04
C THR A 191 11.33 -9.47 -6.74
N ILE A 192 11.35 -10.72 -6.24
CA ILE A 192 12.10 -11.08 -5.02
C ILE A 192 13.60 -11.01 -5.26
N ASP A 193 14.09 -11.45 -6.42
CA ASP A 193 15.52 -11.38 -6.76
C ASP A 193 15.99 -9.92 -6.89
N GLN A 194 15.17 -9.05 -7.49
CA GLN A 194 15.46 -7.61 -7.57
C GLN A 194 15.45 -6.95 -6.19
N LEU A 195 14.51 -7.35 -5.32
CA LEU A 195 14.48 -6.89 -3.93
C LEU A 195 15.75 -7.30 -3.17
N ASP A 196 16.16 -8.56 -3.28
CA ASP A 196 17.37 -9.06 -2.61
C ASP A 196 18.65 -8.42 -3.14
N ALA A 197 18.72 -8.15 -4.44
CA ALA A 197 19.83 -7.41 -5.04
C ALA A 197 19.94 -5.96 -4.52
N ALA A 198 18.81 -5.29 -4.29
CA ALA A 198 18.78 -3.93 -3.74
C ALA A 198 18.92 -3.90 -2.21
N GLN A 199 18.42 -4.92 -1.53
CA GLN A 199 18.41 -5.07 -0.08
C GLN A 199 18.91 -6.48 0.28
N PRO A 200 20.24 -6.72 0.33
CA PRO A 200 20.80 -8.04 0.59
C PRO A 200 20.26 -8.71 1.85
N GLY A 201 19.74 -9.94 1.70
CA GLY A 201 19.11 -10.71 2.78
C GLY A 201 17.59 -10.53 2.88
N ALA A 202 16.97 -9.71 2.02
CA ALA A 202 15.52 -9.59 1.96
C ALA A 202 14.84 -10.92 1.61
N SER A 203 15.45 -11.75 0.77
CA SER A 203 14.94 -13.07 0.39
C SER A 203 14.86 -14.05 1.56
N ASP A 204 15.77 -13.93 2.53
CA ASP A 204 15.86 -14.78 3.72
C ASP A 204 15.07 -14.23 4.93
N THR A 205 14.51 -13.03 4.79
CA THR A 205 13.73 -12.38 5.85
C THR A 205 12.48 -13.21 6.18
N ASP A 206 12.23 -13.41 7.47
CA ASP A 206 11.03 -14.11 7.97
C ASP A 206 9.79 -13.23 7.76
N VAL A 207 8.87 -13.69 6.89
CA VAL A 207 7.66 -12.94 6.47
C VAL A 207 6.36 -13.58 6.94
N ARG A 208 6.44 -14.53 7.89
CA ARG A 208 5.27 -15.20 8.45
C ARG A 208 4.24 -14.20 8.99
N SER A 209 2.96 -14.48 8.75
CA SER A 209 1.86 -13.64 9.21
C SER A 209 1.13 -14.29 10.41
N GLY A 210 1.09 -13.59 11.55
CA GLY A 210 0.38 -14.02 12.77
C GLY A 210 1.29 -14.47 13.91
N ARG A 211 0.94 -14.11 15.16
CA ARG A 211 1.76 -14.37 16.38
C ARG A 211 1.91 -15.86 16.73
N SER A 212 1.13 -16.74 16.13
CA SER A 212 1.05 -18.17 16.43
C SER A 212 1.80 -19.08 15.44
N ALA A 213 2.52 -18.51 14.45
CA ALA A 213 3.30 -19.30 13.52
C ALA A 213 4.51 -19.96 14.23
N ARG A 214 4.49 -21.30 14.35
CA ARG A 214 5.53 -22.07 15.05
C ARG A 214 6.81 -22.32 14.23
N TYR A 215 6.77 -22.04 12.92
CA TYR A 215 7.91 -22.19 12.01
C TYR A 215 8.35 -20.82 11.46
N LYS A 216 9.63 -20.72 11.08
CA LYS A 216 10.17 -19.59 10.30
C LYS A 216 9.78 -19.78 8.84
N GLU A 217 9.37 -18.72 8.16
CA GLU A 217 9.02 -18.76 6.73
C GLU A 217 9.73 -17.60 6.03
N SER A 218 10.82 -17.90 5.30
CA SER A 218 11.51 -16.86 4.53
C SER A 218 10.66 -16.39 3.34
N LEU A 219 10.91 -15.17 2.87
CA LEU A 219 10.25 -14.61 1.70
C LEU A 219 10.43 -15.49 0.46
N SER A 220 11.66 -15.98 0.23
CA SER A 220 11.98 -16.86 -0.87
C SER A 220 11.27 -18.21 -0.78
N SER A 221 11.25 -18.84 0.40
CA SER A 221 10.58 -20.13 0.63
C SER A 221 9.08 -19.99 0.46
N ARG A 222 8.48 -18.92 0.99
CA ARG A 222 7.06 -18.62 0.82
C ARG A 222 6.68 -18.54 -0.66
N LEU A 223 7.47 -17.85 -1.47
CA LEU A 223 7.17 -17.74 -2.89
C LEU A 223 7.12 -19.11 -3.58
N GLU A 224 8.09 -20.00 -3.34
CA GLU A 224 8.08 -21.36 -3.91
C GLU A 224 6.93 -22.20 -3.38
N GLN A 225 6.62 -22.13 -2.07
CA GLN A 225 5.52 -22.91 -1.48
C GLN A 225 4.16 -22.58 -2.10
N PHE A 226 3.94 -21.32 -2.50
CA PHE A 226 2.72 -20.88 -3.15
C PHE A 226 2.83 -20.85 -4.68
N ARG A 227 3.91 -21.39 -5.26
CA ARG A 227 4.10 -21.43 -6.71
C ARG A 227 3.17 -22.47 -7.33
N VAL A 228 2.52 -22.09 -8.43
CA VAL A 228 1.74 -23.00 -9.26
C VAL A 228 2.18 -22.89 -10.71
N GLU A 229 1.91 -23.95 -11.47
CA GLU A 229 2.03 -23.94 -12.92
C GLU A 229 0.62 -23.98 -13.53
N ARG A 230 0.26 -22.92 -14.25
CA ARG A 230 -0.93 -22.84 -15.11
C ARG A 230 -0.45 -22.47 -16.52
N GLU A 231 -1.13 -21.57 -17.22
CA GLU A 231 -0.63 -20.98 -18.46
C GLU A 231 0.72 -20.28 -18.29
N LYS A 232 0.99 -19.77 -17.08
CA LYS A 232 2.27 -19.22 -16.64
C LYS A 232 2.54 -19.68 -15.21
N SER A 233 3.81 -19.72 -14.82
CA SER A 233 4.19 -19.96 -13.43
C SER A 233 4.13 -18.66 -12.63
N TYR A 234 3.39 -18.67 -11.51
CA TYR A 234 3.27 -17.53 -10.60
C TYR A 234 2.93 -17.99 -9.19
N SER A 235 3.04 -17.09 -8.20
CA SER A 235 2.64 -17.36 -6.81
C SER A 235 1.17 -17.05 -6.57
N ILE A 236 0.40 -18.02 -6.06
CA ILE A 236 -1.00 -17.85 -5.61
C ILE A 236 -1.12 -17.37 -4.16
N SER A 237 -0.02 -16.83 -3.59
CA SER A 237 0.02 -16.37 -2.19
C SER A 237 -1.06 -15.31 -1.89
N ILE A 238 -1.42 -14.47 -2.87
CA ILE A 238 -2.51 -13.49 -2.73
C ILE A 238 -3.90 -14.15 -2.71
N GLU A 239 -4.12 -15.21 -3.51
CA GLU A 239 -5.38 -15.99 -3.51
C GLU A 239 -5.58 -16.67 -2.13
N ALA A 240 -4.50 -17.20 -1.56
CA ALA A 240 -4.51 -17.73 -0.20
C ALA A 240 -4.68 -16.64 0.87
N SER A 241 -4.20 -15.41 0.62
CA SER A 241 -4.50 -14.25 1.49
C SER A 241 -6.00 -13.97 1.46
N ARG A 242 -6.60 -13.85 0.26
CA ARG A 242 -8.03 -13.64 0.04
C ARG A 242 -8.88 -14.63 0.83
N ALA A 243 -8.63 -15.94 0.69
CA ALA A 243 -9.36 -16.97 1.42
C ALA A 243 -9.25 -16.82 2.95
N ARG A 244 -8.05 -16.50 3.47
CA ARG A 244 -7.84 -16.25 4.90
C ARG A 244 -8.58 -15.01 5.41
N LYS A 245 -8.60 -13.92 4.63
CA LYS A 245 -9.32 -12.69 5.00
C LYS A 245 -10.83 -12.88 5.01
N ILE A 246 -11.36 -13.63 4.04
CA ILE A 246 -12.78 -13.99 4.00
C ILE A 246 -13.14 -14.82 5.23
N ARG A 247 -12.40 -15.90 5.51
CA ARG A 247 -12.62 -16.71 6.71
C ARG A 247 -12.58 -15.86 7.98
N HIS A 248 -11.55 -15.03 8.11
CA HIS A 248 -11.41 -14.12 9.24
C HIS A 248 -12.63 -13.21 9.43
N ALA A 249 -13.14 -12.62 8.34
CA ALA A 249 -14.30 -11.74 8.41
C ALA A 249 -15.62 -12.48 8.73
N LEU A 250 -15.70 -13.79 8.46
CA LEU A 250 -16.84 -14.63 8.84
C LEU A 250 -16.78 -15.09 10.31
N GLU A 251 -15.57 -15.14 10.89
CA GLU A 251 -15.31 -15.57 12.29
C GLU A 251 -15.30 -14.40 13.29
N SER A 252 -15.31 -13.15 12.82
CA SER A 252 -15.26 -11.91 13.63
C SER A 252 -16.65 -11.35 13.89
#